data_AF-A0A946S6P6-F1
#
_entry.id   AF-A0A946S6P6-F1
#
_cell.length_a   1.000
_cell.length_b   1.000
_cell.length_c   1.000
_cell.angle_alpha   90.00
_cell.angle_beta   90.00
_cell.angle_gamma   90.00
#
_symmetry.space_group_name_H-M   'P 1'
#
loop_
_entity.id
_entity.type
_entity.pdbx_description
1 polymer ?
#
loop_
_entity_poly.entity_id
_entity_poly.type
_entity_poly.pdbx_seq_one_letter_code
_entity_poly.pdbx_strand_id
1 'polypeptide(L)' 'ANGVFIHYNGAFHSQNKEGIAWYLLNEKPDLKIMTIDATEQDFMSELEQERKGVADFIIVTPSSLTKTH' A
#
# COMPACT_ATOMS: atom_id res chain seq x y z
N ALA A 1 14.95 20.83 3.82
CA ALA A 1 15.03 19.59 4.62
C ALA A 1 14.92 18.41 3.67
N ASN A 2 15.90 17.50 3.68
CA ASN A 2 15.82 16.23 2.95
C ASN A 2 15.40 15.16 3.95
N GLY A 3 14.16 14.70 3.88
CA GLY A 3 13.61 13.69 4.79
C GLY A 3 12.52 12.88 4.10
N VAL A 4 12.23 11.70 4.65
CA VAL A 4 11.12 10.87 4.19
C VAL A 4 9.83 11.46 4.74
N PHE A 5 8.85 11.70 3.86
CA PHE A 5 7.50 12.06 4.25
C PHE A 5 6.62 10.82 4.20
N ILE A 6 5.86 10.57 5.27
CA ILE A 6 4.92 9.45 5.35
C ILE A 6 3.51 10.02 5.24
N HIS A 7 2.79 9.59 4.21
CA HIS A 7 1.38 9.85 4.05
C HIS A 7 0.61 8.55 4.37
N TYR A 8 -0.21 8.56 5.42
CA TYR A 8 -1.04 7.43 5.81
C TYR A 8 -2.51 7.73 5.51
N ASN A 9 -3.19 6.80 4.83
CA ASN A 9 -4.60 6.89 4.49
C ASN A 9 -5.14 5.48 4.18
N GLY A 10 -6.44 5.35 3.93
CA GLY A 10 -7.02 4.11 3.44
C GLY A 10 -6.47 3.70 2.07
N ALA A 11 -6.34 2.39 1.82
CA ALA A 11 -5.71 1.80 0.64
C ALA A 11 -6.20 2.36 -0.69
N PHE A 12 -7.48 2.75 -0.77
CA PHE A 12 -8.09 3.39 -1.94
C PHE A 12 -7.31 4.60 -2.46
N HIS A 13 -6.59 5.33 -1.60
CA HIS A 13 -5.86 6.54 -1.99
C HIS A 13 -4.47 6.29 -2.61
N SER A 14 -3.96 5.05 -2.57
CA SER A 14 -2.59 4.72 -2.99
C SER A 14 -2.44 3.38 -3.72
N GLN A 15 -3.46 2.52 -3.72
CA GLN A 15 -3.43 1.24 -4.43
C GLN A 15 -3.14 1.43 -5.92
N ASN A 16 -2.41 0.49 -6.53
CA ASN A 16 -2.03 0.48 -7.94
C ASN A 16 -1.23 1.71 -8.40
N LYS A 17 -0.65 2.48 -7.46
CA LYS A 17 -0.06 3.81 -7.71
C LYS A 17 -1.04 4.81 -8.35
N GLU A 18 -2.33 4.61 -8.13
CA GLU A 18 -3.38 5.54 -8.51
C GLU A 18 -3.62 6.60 -7.41
N GLY A 19 -4.65 7.42 -7.58
CA GLY A 19 -5.05 8.41 -6.57
C GLY A 19 -3.94 9.43 -6.30
N ILE A 20 -3.52 9.54 -5.04
CA ILE A 20 -2.56 10.56 -4.60
C ILE A 20 -1.21 10.39 -5.32
N ALA A 21 -0.72 9.16 -5.44
CA ALA A 21 0.55 8.90 -6.11
C ALA A 21 0.51 9.35 -7.58
N TRP A 22 -0.61 9.09 -8.27
CA TRP A 22 -0.81 9.51 -9.65
C TRP A 22 -0.76 11.03 -9.83
N TYR A 23 -1.47 11.79 -8.99
CA TYR A 23 -1.44 13.26 -9.05
C TYR A 23 -0.04 13.82 -8.76
N LEU A 24 0.66 13.26 -7.76
CA LEU A 24 2.00 13.69 -7.40
C LEU A 24 3.02 13.42 -8.51
N LEU A 25 2.94 12.25 -9.16
CA LEU A 25 3.83 11.91 -10.28
C LEU A 25 3.52 12.75 -11.53
N ASN A 26 2.26 13.18 -11.74
CA ASN A 26 1.94 14.13 -12.81
C ASN A 26 2.52 15.52 -12.56
N GLU A 27 2.46 16.01 -11.31
CA GLU A 27 3.01 17.32 -10.96
C GLU A 27 4.54 17.32 -10.91
N LYS A 28 5.13 16.23 -10.40
CA LYS A 28 6.58 16.05 -10.23
C LYS A 28 6.99 14.61 -10.57
N PRO A 29 7.28 14.33 -11.85
CA PRO A 29 7.62 12.98 -12.32
C PRO A 29 8.84 12.34 -11.65
N ASP A 30 9.78 13.15 -11.17
CA ASP A 30 11.02 12.68 -10.51
C ASP A 30 10.83 12.31 -9.04
N LEU A 31 9.61 12.43 -8.49
CA LEU A 31 9.32 12.02 -7.11
C LEU A 31 9.52 10.52 -6.95
N LYS A 32 10.28 10.14 -5.91
CA LYS A 32 10.42 8.75 -5.49
C LYS A 32 9.31 8.42 -4.51
N ILE A 33 8.31 7.69 -5.00
CA ILE A 33 7.16 7.24 -4.21
C ILE A 33 7.22 5.72 -4.05
N MET A 34 7.02 5.26 -2.81
CA MET A 34 6.91 3.86 -2.43
C MET A 34 5.58 3.67 -1.71
N THR A 35 4.80 2.67 -2.10
CA THR A 35 3.51 2.36 -1.46
C THR A 35 3.60 1.10 -0.60
N ILE A 36 2.91 1.13 0.54
CA ILE A 36 2.74 -0.02 1.42
C ILE A 36 1.23 -0.21 1.61
N ASP A 37 0.74 -1.41 1.30
CA ASP A 37 -0.64 -1.81 1.60
C ASP A 37 -0.65 -2.85 2.74
N ALA A 38 -1.77 -2.94 3.45
CA ALA A 38 -1.97 -3.93 4.50
C ALA A 38 -3.25 -4.73 4.23
N THR A 39 -3.17 -6.05 4.37
CA THR A 39 -4.27 -6.97 4.10
C THR A 39 -4.35 -8.10 5.11
N GLU A 40 -5.53 -8.67 5.24
CA GLU A 40 -5.74 -9.93 5.95
C GLU A 40 -5.97 -11.05 4.92
N GLN A 41 -5.52 -12.29 5.22
CA GLN A 41 -5.86 -13.49 4.45
C GLN A 41 -5.87 -14.75 5.34
N ASP A 42 -6.61 -15.78 4.95
CA ASP A 42 -6.71 -17.04 5.72
C ASP A 42 -5.53 -17.99 5.47
N PHE A 43 -5.11 -18.13 4.21
CA PHE A 43 -4.09 -19.09 3.78
C PHE A 43 -2.76 -18.40 3.51
N MET A 44 -1.75 -18.61 4.36
CA MET A 44 -0.47 -17.88 4.30
C MET A 44 0.59 -18.48 3.37
N SER A 45 0.26 -19.54 2.60
CA SER A 45 1.22 -20.20 1.70
C SER A 45 1.58 -19.37 0.48
N GLU A 46 0.68 -18.50 0.03
CA GLU A 46 0.89 -17.59 -1.10
C GLU A 46 0.06 -16.32 -0.95
N LEU A 47 0.49 -15.24 -1.59
CA LEU A 47 -0.28 -14.00 -1.67
C LEU A 47 -1.48 -14.20 -2.62
N GLU A 48 -2.65 -13.74 -2.19
CA GLU A 48 -3.86 -13.73 -3.02
C GLU A 48 -3.60 -13.01 -4.35
N GLN A 49 -4.05 -13.61 -5.44
CA GLN A 49 -3.73 -13.14 -6.80
C GLN A 49 -4.18 -11.69 -7.04
N GLU A 50 -5.32 -11.29 -6.47
CA GLU A 50 -5.85 -9.93 -6.57
C GLU A 50 -5.00 -8.87 -5.86
N ARG A 51 -4.15 -9.27 -4.90
CA ARG A 51 -3.26 -8.34 -4.20
C ARG A 51 -1.92 -8.16 -4.92
N LYS A 52 -1.59 -9.00 -5.90
CA LYS A 52 -0.34 -8.88 -6.65
C LYS A 52 -0.27 -7.56 -7.42
N GLY A 53 0.76 -6.76 -7.13
CA GLY A 53 1.00 -5.47 -7.80
C GLY A 53 0.20 -4.29 -7.24
N VAL A 54 -0.62 -4.51 -6.20
CA VAL A 54 -1.40 -3.43 -5.56
C VAL A 54 -0.52 -2.37 -4.91
N ALA A 55 0.64 -2.76 -4.38
CA ALA A 55 1.62 -1.85 -3.78
C ALA A 55 3.04 -2.39 -3.96
N ASP A 56 4.05 -1.54 -3.73
CA ASP A 56 5.46 -1.97 -3.77
C ASP A 56 5.76 -3.00 -2.66
N PHE A 57 5.12 -2.84 -1.50
CA PHE A 57 5.13 -3.81 -0.40
C PHE A 57 3.71 -4.05 0.12
N ILE A 58 3.44 -5.30 0.52
CA ILE A 58 2.15 -5.69 1.09
C ILE A 58 2.43 -6.42 2.40
N ILE A 59 1.86 -5.89 3.48
CA ILE A 59 1.88 -6.52 4.80
C ILE A 59 0.65 -7.40 4.89
N VAL A 60 0.87 -8.70 5.08
CA VAL A 60 -0.19 -9.69 5.19
C VAL A 60 -0.27 -10.18 6.63
N THR A 61 -1.45 -10.05 7.25
CA THR A 61 -1.75 -10.66 8.55
C THR A 61 -2.77 -11.79 8.41
N PRO A 62 -2.74 -12.82 9.27
CA PRO A 62 -3.81 -13.82 9.29
C PRO A 62 -5.15 -13.16 9.62
N SER A 63 -6.24 -13.54 8.96
CA SER A 63 -7.58 -13.04 9.32
C SER A 63 -8.01 -13.40 10.76
N SER A 64 -7.36 -14.40 11.35
CA SER A 64 -7.53 -14.81 12.75
C SER A 64 -6.83 -13.91 13.76
N LEU A 65 -6.06 -12.91 13.31
CA LEU A 65 -5.42 -11.93 14.19
C LEU A 65 -6.50 -11.15 14.99
N THR A 66 -6.27 -11.00 16.29
CA THR A 66 -7.21 -10.29 17.17
C THR A 66 -7.31 -8.81 16.79
N LYS A 67 -8.54 -8.32 16.59
CA LYS A 67 -8.83 -6.92 16.28
C LYS A 67 -9.13 -6.14 17.56
N THR A 68 -8.62 -4.92 17.64
CA THR A 68 -8.95 -3.97 18.72
C THR A 68 -9.88 -2.88 18.16
N HIS A 69 -10.95 -2.57 18.88
CA HIS A 69 -11.89 -1.49 18.55
C HIS A 69 -11.63 -0.25 19.40
#